data_AF-A0A6N9R9C4-F1
#
_entry.id   AF-A0A6N9R9C4-F1
#
_cell.length_a   1.000
_cell.length_b   1.000
_cell.length_c   1.000
_cell.angle_alpha   90.00
_cell.angle_beta   90.00
_cell.angle_gamma   90.00
#
_symmetry.space_group_name_H-M   'P 1'
#
loop_
_entity.id
_entity.type
_entity.pdbx_description
1 polymer ?
#
loop_
_entity_poly.entity_id
_entity_poly.type
_entity_poly.pdbx_seq_one_letter_code
_entity_poly.pdbx_strand_id
1 'polypeptide(L)'
;MNTSTELPAGSAATVPVAPPAPSRAEAFRYWMKLGFVSFGGPAGQIAIMHHDLVDTKRWISERRFLHALNFCMVLPGPEAQQLATYIGWLMHRSWGGVIAGGLFVLPSLVLLAALSWLYMAYGNVPAVAGILYGIKPAVVAIVLHAAWRIGSRTLKRPVLWAIAAAAFVAIFAFALPFPAIVLAAGLLGAIGGRVAPGDFAVGGAHDAKGGAHPPAVIDDDTPTPAHARFRWS
;
A
#
# COMPACT_ATOMS: atom_id res chain seq x y z
N MET A 1 31.60 4.03 65.00
CA MET A 1 30.99 3.24 63.91
C MET A 1 30.06 4.17 63.13
N ASN A 2 30.55 4.76 62.05
CA ASN A 2 29.77 5.61 61.15
C ASN A 2 29.51 4.78 59.89
N THR A 3 28.27 4.34 59.68
CA THR A 3 27.85 3.59 58.49
C THR A 3 27.38 4.59 57.44
N SER A 4 28.23 4.88 56.46
CA SER A 4 27.86 5.62 55.26
C SER A 4 26.93 4.73 54.42
N THR A 5 25.67 5.12 54.31
CA THR A 5 24.72 4.52 53.36
C THR A 5 25.03 5.07 51.98
N GLU A 6 25.77 4.31 51.17
CA GLU A 6 25.93 4.62 49.75
C GLU A 6 24.59 4.42 49.03
N LEU A 7 24.07 5.50 48.45
CA LEU A 7 22.93 5.45 47.53
C LEU A 7 23.35 4.68 46.26
N PRO A 8 22.56 3.68 45.79
CA PRO A 8 22.89 2.96 44.57
C PRO A 8 22.91 3.94 43.39
N ALA A 9 24.04 3.97 42.67
CA ALA A 9 24.22 4.74 41.46
C ALA A 9 23.04 4.47 40.51
N GLY A 10 22.29 5.52 40.18
CA GLY A 10 21.17 5.45 39.26
C GLY A 10 21.64 4.82 37.95
N SER A 11 21.00 3.72 37.56
CA SER A 11 21.11 3.12 36.24
C SER A 11 20.86 4.23 35.21
N ALA A 12 21.92 4.68 34.53
CA ALA A 12 21.81 5.67 33.48
C ALA A 12 20.86 5.09 32.42
N ALA A 13 19.66 5.65 32.33
CA ALA A 13 18.69 5.28 31.32
C ALA A 13 19.37 5.47 29.95
N THR A 14 19.70 4.36 29.28
CA THR A 14 20.26 4.40 27.94
C THR A 14 19.25 5.12 27.05
N VAL A 15 19.56 6.36 26.66
CA VAL A 15 18.75 7.12 25.72
C VAL A 15 18.63 6.25 24.46
N PRO A 16 17.42 5.83 24.06
CA PRO A 16 17.29 5.00 22.88
C PRO A 16 17.86 5.76 21.67
N VAL A 17 18.85 5.16 21.02
CA VAL A 17 19.54 5.76 19.87
C VAL A 17 18.79 5.36 18.61
N ALA A 18 18.54 6.33 17.73
CA ALA A 18 17.91 6.07 16.43
C ALA A 18 18.72 5.04 15.62
N PRO A 19 18.07 4.16 14.84
CA PRO A 19 18.80 3.23 13.98
C PRO A 19 19.62 3.97 12.93
N PRO A 20 20.67 3.34 12.38
CA PRO A 20 21.44 3.92 11.30
C PRO A 20 20.56 4.11 10.06
N ALA A 21 20.80 5.18 9.31
CA ALA A 21 20.11 5.40 8.05
C ALA A 21 20.38 4.23 7.08
N PRO A 22 19.35 3.74 6.35
CA PRO A 22 19.52 2.59 5.49
C PRO A 22 20.49 2.89 4.36
N SER A 23 21.28 1.89 3.99
CA SER A 23 22.13 2.00 2.80
C SER A 23 21.28 1.92 1.52
N ARG A 24 21.79 2.47 0.41
CA ARG A 24 21.12 2.34 -0.91
C ARG A 24 20.87 0.88 -1.30
N ALA A 25 21.80 -0.03 -0.99
CA ALA A 25 21.66 -1.45 -1.27
C ALA A 25 20.59 -2.13 -0.40
N GLU A 26 20.43 -1.67 0.84
CA GLU A 26 19.36 -2.15 1.73
C GLU A 26 17.99 -1.67 1.26
N ALA A 27 17.87 -0.38 0.93
CA ALA A 27 16.64 0.17 0.35
C ALA A 27 16.28 -0.52 -0.98
N PHE A 28 17.25 -0.72 -1.88
CA PHE A 28 17.03 -1.44 -3.15
C PHE A 28 16.44 -2.84 -2.92
N ARG A 29 17.06 -3.63 -2.03
CA ARG A 29 16.57 -4.97 -1.69
C ARG A 29 15.17 -4.94 -1.08
N TYR A 30 14.91 -3.96 -0.23
CA TYR A 30 13.58 -3.76 0.37
C TYR A 30 12.52 -3.46 -0.70
N TRP A 31 12.73 -2.45 -1.55
CA TRP A 31 11.77 -2.07 -2.59
C TRP A 31 11.56 -3.18 -3.62
N MET A 32 12.62 -3.91 -3.96
CA MET A 32 12.51 -5.09 -4.83
C MET A 32 11.67 -6.19 -4.19
N LYS A 33 11.92 -6.52 -2.91
CA LYS A 33 11.11 -7.49 -2.16
C LYS A 33 9.65 -7.04 -2.09
N LEU A 34 9.42 -5.76 -1.81
CA LEU A 34 8.07 -5.19 -1.73
C LEU A 34 7.34 -5.38 -3.07
N GLY A 35 7.99 -5.07 -4.21
CA GLY A 35 7.42 -5.29 -5.53
C GLY A 35 7.03 -6.74 -5.83
N PHE A 36 7.79 -7.72 -5.34
CA PHE A 36 7.43 -9.15 -5.45
C PHE A 36 6.27 -9.57 -4.53
N VAL A 37 6.03 -8.84 -3.44
CA VAL A 37 5.02 -9.15 -2.42
C VAL A 37 3.83 -8.16 -2.48
N SER A 38 3.74 -7.34 -3.54
CA SER A 38 2.69 -6.35 -3.76
C SER A 38 1.34 -6.98 -4.12
N PHE A 39 0.75 -7.76 -3.20
CA PHE A 39 -0.57 -8.38 -3.33
C PHE A 39 -1.48 -7.98 -2.17
N GLY A 40 -2.80 -8.02 -2.39
CA GLY A 40 -3.78 -7.79 -1.32
C GLY A 40 -4.42 -6.39 -1.27
N GLY A 41 -4.28 -5.62 -2.36
CA GLY A 41 -4.90 -4.30 -2.54
C GLY A 41 -4.14 -3.17 -1.85
N PRO A 42 -4.52 -1.90 -2.09
CA PRO A 42 -3.80 -0.73 -1.60
C PRO A 42 -3.61 -0.73 -0.08
N ALA A 43 -4.68 -1.00 0.68
CA ALA A 43 -4.61 -1.06 2.15
C ALA A 43 -3.66 -2.16 2.66
N GLY A 44 -3.56 -3.31 1.97
CA GLY A 44 -2.65 -4.38 2.35
C GLY A 44 -1.19 -3.99 2.11
N GLN A 45 -0.91 -3.37 0.98
CA GLN A 45 0.43 -2.88 0.64
C GLN A 45 0.87 -1.74 1.58
N ILE A 46 -0.04 -0.81 1.91
CA ILE A 46 0.21 0.26 2.88
C ILE A 46 0.47 -0.32 4.27
N ALA A 47 -0.28 -1.33 4.71
CA ALA A 47 -0.05 -1.99 5.99
C ALA A 47 1.32 -2.68 6.06
N ILE A 48 1.76 -3.34 4.98
CA ILE A 48 3.11 -3.94 4.91
C ILE A 48 4.18 -2.87 4.99
N MET A 49 4.03 -1.77 4.24
CA MET A 49 4.96 -0.65 4.31
C MET A 49 5.00 -0.02 5.69
N HIS A 50 3.85 0.18 6.32
CA HIS A 50 3.75 0.69 7.68
C HIS A 50 4.48 -0.23 8.66
N HIS A 51 4.15 -1.52 8.68
CA HIS A 51 4.79 -2.49 9.55
C HIS A 51 6.32 -2.58 9.35
N ASP A 52 6.77 -2.62 8.10
CA ASP A 52 8.19 -2.76 7.81
C ASP A 52 8.96 -1.46 8.06
N LEU A 53 8.46 -0.32 7.58
CA LEU A 53 9.18 0.97 7.59
C LEU A 53 9.02 1.72 8.91
N VAL A 54 7.84 1.62 9.52
CA VAL A 54 7.49 2.32 10.76
C VAL A 54 7.73 1.43 11.96
N ASP A 55 7.18 0.22 12.04
CA ASP A 55 7.28 -0.59 13.27
C ASP A 55 8.64 -1.29 13.39
N THR A 56 9.03 -2.01 12.34
CA THR A 56 10.16 -2.96 12.40
C THR A 56 11.49 -2.26 12.18
N LYS A 57 11.64 -1.53 11.07
CA LYS A 57 12.91 -0.91 10.67
C LYS A 57 13.12 0.49 11.25
N ARG A 58 12.04 1.13 11.72
CA ARG A 58 12.04 2.52 12.22
C ARG A 58 12.76 3.50 11.25
N TRP A 59 12.61 3.32 9.94
CA TRP A 59 13.20 4.20 8.94
C TRP A 59 12.46 5.53 8.84
N ILE A 60 11.17 5.55 9.19
CA ILE A 60 10.32 6.73 9.22
C ILE A 60 9.40 6.65 10.43
N SER A 61 9.16 7.79 11.10
CA SER A 61 8.20 7.84 12.21
C SER A 61 6.76 7.66 11.74
N GLU A 62 5.88 7.29 12.68
CA GLU A 62 4.44 7.16 12.46
C GLU A 62 3.86 8.43 11.82
N ARG A 63 4.15 9.58 12.44
CA ARG A 63 3.59 10.87 12.03
C ARG A 63 4.04 11.25 10.62
N ARG A 64 5.30 10.99 10.28
CA ARG A 64 5.83 11.27 8.94
C ARG A 64 5.30 10.33 7.88
N PHE A 65 5.13 9.05 8.23
CA PHE A 65 4.47 8.10 7.34
C PHE A 65 3.03 8.52 7.05
N LEU A 66 2.26 8.85 8.08
CA LEU A 66 0.87 9.31 7.93
C LEU A 66 0.77 10.62 7.16
N HIS A 67 1.70 11.55 7.36
CA HIS A 67 1.76 12.78 6.56
C HIS A 67 1.96 12.48 5.07
N ALA A 68 2.88 11.57 4.74
CA ALA A 68 3.10 11.13 3.36
C ALA A 68 1.86 10.42 2.79
N LEU A 69 1.22 9.54 3.56
CA LEU A 69 0.00 8.83 3.17
C LEU A 69 -1.15 9.81 2.88
N ASN A 70 -1.41 10.75 3.79
CA ASN A 70 -2.44 11.76 3.63
C ASN A 70 -2.19 12.64 2.39
N PHE A 71 -0.93 12.95 2.10
CA PHE A 71 -0.55 13.65 0.87
C PHE A 71 -0.86 12.82 -0.37
N CYS A 72 -0.50 11.52 -0.38
CA CYS A 72 -0.79 10.62 -1.50
C CYS A 72 -2.30 10.40 -1.73
N MET A 73 -3.14 10.47 -0.69
CA MET A 73 -4.60 10.38 -0.85
C MET A 73 -5.21 11.56 -1.63
N VAL A 74 -4.52 12.71 -1.70
CA VAL A 74 -4.95 13.86 -2.50
C VAL A 74 -4.53 13.72 -3.97
N LEU A 75 -3.47 12.95 -4.25
CA LEU A 75 -2.92 12.80 -5.59
C LEU A 75 -3.68 11.73 -6.39
N PRO A 76 -4.07 12.01 -7.65
CA PRO A 76 -4.70 10.99 -8.48
C PRO A 76 -3.69 9.87 -8.80
N GLY A 77 -4.02 8.63 -8.44
CA GLY A 77 -3.24 7.44 -8.80
C GLY A 77 -3.22 6.35 -7.72
N PRO A 78 -2.38 5.32 -7.93
CA PRO A 78 -2.29 4.19 -7.00
C PRO A 78 -1.59 4.60 -5.69
N GLU A 79 -2.38 4.79 -4.63
CA GLU A 79 -1.94 5.29 -3.31
C GLU A 79 -0.67 4.60 -2.78
N ALA A 80 -0.63 3.26 -2.77
CA ALA A 80 0.50 2.50 -2.24
C ALA A 80 1.80 2.73 -3.04
N GLN A 81 1.70 2.82 -4.37
CA GLN A 81 2.86 3.07 -5.24
C GLN A 81 3.37 4.52 -5.08
N GLN A 82 2.45 5.48 -5.00
CA GLN A 82 2.79 6.88 -4.74
C GLN A 82 3.50 7.02 -3.38
N LEU A 83 2.98 6.36 -2.34
CA LEU A 83 3.59 6.36 -1.01
C LEU A 83 4.99 5.73 -1.03
N ALA A 84 5.16 4.58 -1.69
CA ALA A 84 6.48 3.96 -1.87
C ALA A 84 7.47 4.91 -2.57
N THR A 85 7.02 5.57 -3.64
CA THR A 85 7.81 6.55 -4.40
C THR A 85 8.19 7.75 -3.54
N TYR A 86 7.24 8.28 -2.76
CA TYR A 86 7.46 9.41 -1.86
C TYR A 86 8.46 9.07 -0.75
N ILE A 87 8.26 7.93 -0.07
CA ILE A 87 9.15 7.50 1.00
C ILE A 87 10.55 7.19 0.44
N GLY A 88 10.63 6.51 -0.71
CA GLY A 88 11.91 6.28 -1.40
C GLY A 88 12.63 7.60 -1.70
N TRP A 89 11.91 8.61 -2.17
CA TRP A 89 12.48 9.94 -2.40
C TRP A 89 12.92 10.65 -1.12
N LEU A 90 12.16 10.50 -0.04
CA LEU A 90 12.51 11.07 1.26
C LEU A 90 13.83 10.46 1.79
N MET A 91 14.03 9.16 1.60
CA MET A 91 15.21 8.42 2.07
C MET A 91 16.47 8.64 1.22
N HIS A 92 16.34 8.65 -0.11
CA HIS A 92 17.50 8.68 -1.02
C HIS A 92 17.36 9.65 -2.20
N ARG A 93 16.58 10.73 -2.05
CA ARG A 93 16.36 11.77 -3.08
C ARG A 93 15.80 11.17 -4.37
N SER A 94 16.01 11.80 -5.51
CA SER A 94 15.49 11.39 -6.81
C SER A 94 15.82 9.93 -7.15
N TRP A 95 17.01 9.45 -6.78
CA TRP A 95 17.38 8.04 -6.97
C TRP A 95 16.44 7.10 -6.20
N GLY A 96 16.20 7.40 -4.93
CA GLY A 96 15.30 6.59 -4.10
C GLY A 96 13.86 6.59 -4.60
N GLY A 97 13.35 7.73 -5.07
CA GLY A 97 12.01 7.81 -5.64
C GLY A 97 11.86 6.98 -6.91
N VAL A 98 12.79 7.14 -7.86
CA VAL A 98 12.80 6.37 -9.12
C VAL A 98 12.93 4.87 -8.87
N ILE A 99 13.82 4.48 -7.96
CA ILE A 99 14.04 3.07 -7.63
C ILE A 99 12.84 2.48 -6.90
N ALA A 100 12.29 3.16 -5.89
CA ALA A 100 11.13 2.66 -5.15
C ALA A 100 9.90 2.53 -6.04
N GLY A 101 9.57 3.57 -6.81
CA GLY A 101 8.44 3.55 -7.74
C GLY A 101 8.64 2.57 -8.89
N GLY A 102 9.85 2.49 -9.44
CA GLY A 102 10.18 1.56 -10.53
C GLY A 102 10.13 0.10 -10.10
N LEU A 103 10.79 -0.25 -8.99
CA LEU A 103 10.81 -1.61 -8.45
C LEU A 103 9.45 -2.07 -7.91
N PHE A 104 8.53 -1.15 -7.66
CA PHE A 104 7.15 -1.50 -7.32
C PHE A 104 6.42 -2.19 -8.50
N VAL A 105 6.70 -1.79 -9.74
CA VAL A 105 6.00 -2.27 -10.95
C VAL A 105 6.86 -3.25 -11.77
N LEU A 106 8.17 -3.05 -11.79
CA LEU A 106 9.12 -3.78 -12.63
C LEU A 106 9.04 -5.31 -12.48
N PRO A 107 8.92 -5.91 -11.27
CA PRO A 107 8.84 -7.36 -11.12
C PRO A 107 7.66 -7.98 -11.88
N SER A 108 6.48 -7.36 -11.78
CA SER A 108 5.29 -7.81 -12.49
C SER A 108 5.42 -7.66 -14.00
N LEU A 109 6.01 -6.55 -14.46
CA LEU A 109 6.27 -6.31 -15.88
C LEU A 109 7.21 -7.37 -16.47
N VAL A 110 8.32 -7.66 -15.79
CA VAL A 110 9.30 -8.67 -16.22
C VAL A 110 8.65 -10.06 -16.27
N LEU A 111 7.87 -10.41 -15.24
CA LEU A 111 7.17 -11.69 -15.21
C LEU A 111 6.18 -11.83 -16.36
N LEU A 112 5.37 -10.80 -16.62
CA LEU A 112 4.42 -10.81 -17.75
C LEU A 112 5.14 -10.91 -19.09
N ALA A 113 6.19 -10.11 -19.30
CA ALA A 113 6.98 -10.17 -20.53
C ALA A 113 7.62 -11.55 -20.75
N ALA A 114 8.17 -12.16 -19.70
CA ALA A 114 8.76 -13.49 -19.76
C ALA A 114 7.71 -14.56 -20.09
N LEU A 115 6.53 -14.52 -19.45
CA LEU A 115 5.43 -15.45 -19.74
C LEU A 115 4.89 -15.26 -21.17
N SER A 116 4.74 -14.02 -21.63
CA SER A 116 4.33 -13.70 -23.00
C SER A 116 5.34 -14.24 -24.02
N TRP A 117 6.64 -14.02 -23.79
CA TRP A 117 7.69 -14.54 -24.64
C TRP A 117 7.69 -16.09 -24.66
N LEU A 118 7.57 -16.72 -23.50
CA LEU A 118 7.47 -18.18 -23.38
C LEU A 118 6.28 -18.74 -24.16
N TYR A 119 5.12 -18.07 -24.08
CA TYR A 119 3.94 -18.46 -24.84
C TYR A 119 4.14 -18.33 -26.35
N MET A 120 4.74 -17.23 -26.81
CA MET A 120 5.01 -17.04 -28.24
C MET A 120 6.03 -18.05 -28.79
N ALA A 121 7.07 -18.36 -28.02
CA ALA A 121 8.14 -19.26 -28.46
C ALA A 121 7.75 -20.74 -28.36
N TYR A 122 6.98 -21.14 -27.33
CA TYR A 122 6.75 -22.55 -27.00
C TYR A 122 5.29 -22.92 -26.80
N GLY A 123 4.32 -22.03 -27.11
CA GLY A 123 2.90 -22.27 -26.86
C GLY A 123 2.30 -23.48 -27.59
N ASN A 124 2.93 -23.94 -28.67
CA ASN A 124 2.52 -25.14 -29.41
C ASN A 124 3.08 -26.44 -28.84
N VAL A 125 4.02 -26.38 -27.89
CA VAL A 125 4.54 -27.58 -27.22
C VAL A 125 3.45 -28.11 -26.28
N PRO A 126 2.99 -29.37 -26.42
CA PRO A 126 1.85 -29.89 -25.65
C PRO A 126 2.00 -29.74 -24.13
N ALA A 127 3.23 -29.91 -23.62
CA ALA A 127 3.52 -29.71 -22.20
C ALA A 127 3.30 -28.25 -21.75
N VAL A 128 3.77 -27.27 -22.52
CA VAL A 128 3.60 -25.84 -22.21
C VAL A 128 2.14 -25.43 -22.34
N ALA A 129 1.46 -25.89 -23.40
CA ALA A 129 0.03 -25.67 -23.57
C ALA A 129 -0.79 -26.23 -22.39
N GLY A 130 -0.45 -27.44 -21.92
CA GLY A 130 -1.09 -28.06 -20.76
C GLY A 130 -0.89 -27.27 -19.47
N ILE A 131 0.33 -26.79 -19.20
CA ILE A 131 0.62 -25.93 -18.04
C ILE A 131 -0.18 -24.63 -18.10
N LEU A 132 -0.16 -23.94 -19.25
CA LEU A 132 -0.90 -22.68 -19.43
C LEU A 132 -2.41 -22.89 -19.32
N TYR A 133 -2.92 -24.04 -19.76
CA TYR A 133 -4.32 -24.42 -19.55
C TYR A 133 -4.64 -24.59 -18.06
N GLY A 134 -3.75 -25.23 -17.29
CA GLY A 134 -3.88 -25.35 -15.83
C GLY A 134 -3.80 -24.02 -15.08
N ILE A 135 -3.07 -23.04 -15.60
CA ILE A 135 -2.95 -21.69 -15.00
C ILE A 135 -4.26 -20.91 -15.12
N LYS A 136 -5.05 -21.08 -16.20
CA LYS A 136 -6.32 -20.36 -16.40
C LYS A 136 -7.27 -20.43 -15.19
N PRO A 137 -7.66 -21.61 -14.68
CA PRO A 137 -8.54 -21.68 -13.51
C PRO A 137 -7.89 -21.13 -12.24
N ALA A 138 -6.56 -21.25 -12.09
CA ALA A 138 -5.84 -20.65 -10.95
C ALA A 138 -5.92 -19.11 -10.97
N VAL A 139 -5.75 -18.50 -12.15
CA VAL A 139 -5.91 -17.05 -12.33
C VAL A 139 -7.35 -16.62 -12.02
N VAL A 140 -8.35 -17.36 -12.52
CA VAL A 140 -9.77 -17.08 -12.23
C VAL A 140 -10.03 -17.13 -10.72
N ALA A 141 -9.51 -18.15 -10.01
CA ALA A 141 -9.66 -18.27 -8.57
C ALA A 141 -9.02 -17.10 -7.81
N ILE A 142 -7.81 -16.66 -8.22
CA ILE A 142 -7.13 -15.51 -7.62
C ILE A 142 -7.92 -14.22 -7.85
N VAL A 143 -8.41 -13.99 -9.07
CA VAL A 143 -9.20 -12.79 -9.42
C VAL A 143 -10.51 -12.76 -8.63
N LEU A 144 -11.22 -13.90 -8.54
CA LEU A 144 -12.44 -14.03 -7.73
C LEU A 144 -12.15 -13.78 -6.25
N HIS A 145 -11.07 -14.35 -5.71
CA HIS A 145 -10.68 -14.12 -4.33
C HIS A 145 -10.34 -12.65 -4.06
N ALA A 146 -9.62 -11.98 -4.98
CA ALA A 146 -9.31 -10.56 -4.88
C ALA A 146 -10.59 -9.71 -4.93
N ALA A 147 -11.49 -9.98 -5.86
CA ALA A 147 -12.78 -9.32 -5.96
C ALA A 147 -13.62 -9.51 -4.69
N TRP A 148 -13.68 -10.73 -4.15
CA TRP A 148 -14.38 -11.02 -2.90
C TRP A 148 -13.76 -10.30 -1.70
N ARG A 149 -12.44 -10.33 -1.57
CA ARG A 149 -11.70 -9.65 -0.50
C ARG A 149 -11.90 -8.14 -0.52
N ILE A 150 -11.86 -7.52 -1.70
CA ILE A 150 -12.08 -6.08 -1.86
C ILE A 150 -13.57 -5.76 -1.63
N GLY A 151 -14.46 -6.52 -2.28
CA GLY A 151 -15.91 -6.38 -2.17
C GLY A 151 -16.38 -6.49 -0.72
N SER A 152 -15.99 -7.50 0.03
CA SER A 152 -16.35 -7.67 1.45
C SER A 152 -15.79 -6.58 2.38
N ARG A 153 -14.69 -5.92 1.98
CA ARG A 153 -14.15 -4.76 2.72
C ARG A 153 -14.94 -3.47 2.43
N THR A 154 -15.45 -3.30 1.23
CA THR A 154 -16.17 -2.06 0.83
C THR A 154 -17.69 -2.17 0.99
N LEU A 155 -18.28 -3.32 0.64
CA LEU A 155 -19.72 -3.59 0.66
C LEU A 155 -20.14 -4.10 2.04
N LYS A 156 -20.34 -3.17 2.98
CA LYS A 156 -20.72 -3.48 4.38
C LYS A 156 -22.22 -3.68 4.61
N ARG A 157 -23.05 -3.28 3.65
CA ARG A 157 -24.50 -3.28 3.76
C ARG A 157 -25.14 -4.07 2.61
N PRO A 158 -26.30 -4.71 2.84
CA PRO A 158 -26.96 -5.52 1.82
C PRO A 158 -27.36 -4.70 0.58
N VAL A 159 -27.71 -3.42 0.77
CA VAL A 159 -28.02 -2.50 -0.34
C VAL A 159 -26.83 -2.32 -1.29
N LEU A 160 -25.62 -2.18 -0.74
CA LEU A 160 -24.40 -2.05 -1.55
C LEU A 160 -24.11 -3.34 -2.34
N TRP A 161 -24.37 -4.51 -1.74
CA TRP A 161 -24.29 -5.80 -2.44
C TRP A 161 -25.33 -5.92 -3.55
N ALA A 162 -26.56 -5.44 -3.33
CA ALA A 162 -27.59 -5.43 -4.37
C ALA A 162 -27.21 -4.53 -5.55
N ILE A 163 -26.65 -3.34 -5.29
CA ILE A 163 -26.13 -2.45 -6.34
C ILE A 163 -24.98 -3.11 -7.10
N ALA A 164 -24.06 -3.78 -6.41
CA ALA A 164 -22.96 -4.50 -7.05
C ALA A 164 -23.46 -5.67 -7.94
N ALA A 165 -24.45 -6.44 -7.46
CA ALA A 165 -25.06 -7.52 -8.23
C ALA A 165 -25.83 -6.98 -9.45
N ALA A 166 -26.58 -5.88 -9.30
CA ALA A 166 -27.27 -5.23 -10.39
C ALA A 166 -26.29 -4.69 -11.45
N ALA A 167 -25.18 -4.09 -11.02
CA ALA A 167 -24.11 -3.64 -11.92
C ALA A 167 -23.46 -4.81 -12.68
N PHE A 168 -23.23 -5.94 -12.00
CA PHE A 168 -22.72 -7.16 -12.64
C PHE A 168 -23.68 -7.68 -13.71
N VAL A 169 -24.98 -7.77 -13.41
CA VAL A 169 -26.00 -8.18 -14.40
C VAL A 169 -26.09 -7.19 -15.55
N ALA A 170 -26.04 -5.88 -15.27
CA ALA A 170 -26.08 -4.83 -16.30
C ALA A 170 -24.95 -4.94 -17.31
N ILE A 171 -23.72 -5.21 -16.85
CA ILE A 171 -22.58 -5.37 -17.77
C ILE A 171 -22.56 -6.75 -18.44
N PHE A 172 -22.90 -7.82 -17.72
CA PHE A 172 -22.79 -9.19 -18.22
C PHE A 172 -23.93 -9.58 -19.16
N ALA A 173 -25.18 -9.29 -18.79
CA ALA A 173 -26.36 -9.71 -19.54
C ALA A 173 -26.82 -8.67 -20.57
N PHE A 174 -26.65 -7.38 -20.26
CA PHE A 174 -27.16 -6.30 -21.09
C PHE A 174 -26.06 -5.51 -21.83
N ALA A 175 -24.78 -5.83 -21.59
CA ALA A 175 -23.62 -5.18 -22.20
C ALA A 175 -23.66 -3.64 -22.09
N LEU A 176 -24.22 -3.11 -20.98
CA LEU A 176 -24.27 -1.67 -20.76
C LEU A 176 -22.85 -1.08 -20.71
N PRO A 177 -22.64 0.13 -21.25
CA PRO A 177 -21.33 0.77 -21.20
C PRO A 177 -20.94 1.05 -19.74
N PHE A 178 -19.70 0.69 -19.38
CA PHE A 178 -19.17 0.86 -18.03
C PHE A 178 -19.38 2.26 -17.43
N PRO A 179 -19.18 3.38 -18.18
CA PRO A 179 -19.47 4.71 -17.68
C PRO A 179 -20.94 4.91 -17.23
N ALA A 180 -21.91 4.35 -17.95
CA ALA A 180 -23.32 4.48 -17.58
C ALA A 180 -23.64 3.74 -16.28
N ILE A 181 -23.06 2.57 -16.07
CA ILE A 181 -23.20 1.79 -14.83
C ILE A 181 -22.62 2.57 -13.65
N VAL A 182 -21.42 3.15 -13.82
CA VAL A 182 -20.77 3.95 -12.78
C VAL A 182 -21.60 5.20 -12.44
N LEU A 183 -22.12 5.90 -13.46
CA LEU A 183 -22.98 7.08 -13.24
C LEU A 183 -24.27 6.71 -12.51
N ALA A 184 -24.95 5.63 -12.92
CA ALA A 184 -26.17 5.16 -12.27
C ALA A 184 -25.92 4.75 -10.82
N ALA A 185 -24.85 3.98 -10.55
CA ALA A 185 -24.46 3.59 -9.20
C ALA A 185 -24.09 4.79 -8.33
N GLY A 186 -23.38 5.78 -8.90
CA GLY A 186 -23.03 7.02 -8.22
C GLY A 186 -24.26 7.85 -7.85
N LEU A 187 -25.22 7.98 -8.76
CA LEU A 187 -26.50 8.67 -8.50
C LEU A 187 -27.31 7.95 -7.42
N LEU A 188 -27.44 6.62 -7.52
CA LEU A 188 -28.13 5.81 -6.50
C LEU A 188 -27.45 5.93 -5.14
N GLY A 189 -26.12 5.93 -5.10
CA GLY A 189 -25.36 6.16 -3.87
C GLY A 189 -25.53 7.57 -3.31
N ALA A 190 -25.57 8.60 -4.15
CA ALA A 190 -25.75 10.00 -3.72
C ALA A 190 -27.17 10.29 -3.22
N ILE A 191 -28.19 9.64 -3.80
CA ILE A 191 -29.57 9.73 -3.33
C ILE A 191 -29.72 8.90 -2.06
N GLY A 192 -29.26 7.66 -2.07
CA GLY A 192 -29.29 6.74 -0.94
C GLY A 192 -28.57 7.27 0.29
N GLY A 193 -27.40 7.90 0.12
CA GLY A 193 -26.65 8.54 1.19
C GLY A 193 -27.36 9.73 1.84
N ARG A 194 -28.27 10.41 1.12
CA ARG A 194 -29.09 11.50 1.67
C ARG A 194 -30.35 11.01 2.37
N VAL A 195 -30.97 9.94 1.85
CA VAL A 195 -32.26 9.43 2.36
C VAL A 195 -32.07 8.40 3.47
N ALA A 196 -31.05 7.56 3.38
CA ALA A 196 -30.75 6.46 4.30
C ALA A 196 -29.25 6.40 4.63
N PRO A 197 -28.69 7.40 5.34
CA PRO A 197 -27.26 7.48 5.64
C PRO A 197 -26.71 6.25 6.39
N GLY A 198 -27.53 5.56 7.19
CA GLY A 198 -27.11 4.34 7.91
C GLY A 198 -26.77 3.14 7.00
N ASP A 199 -27.35 3.09 5.80
CA ASP A 199 -27.16 2.02 4.82
C ASP A 199 -26.08 2.34 3.77
N PHE A 200 -25.69 3.61 3.67
CA PHE A 200 -24.72 4.11 2.69
C PHE A 200 -23.46 4.73 3.30
N ALA A 201 -23.33 4.75 4.64
CA ALA A 201 -22.12 5.21 5.30
C ALA A 201 -20.91 4.33 4.94
N VAL A 202 -19.89 4.97 4.36
CA VAL A 202 -18.57 4.35 4.12
C VAL A 202 -17.73 4.59 5.38
N GLY A 203 -17.16 3.51 5.93
CA GLY A 203 -16.34 3.60 7.14
C GLY A 203 -15.15 4.55 6.96
N GLY A 204 -15.05 5.56 7.82
CA GLY A 204 -13.97 6.55 7.85
C GLY A 204 -12.62 5.96 8.25
N ALA A 205 -11.58 6.68 7.86
CA ALA A 205 -10.17 6.28 7.80
C ALA A 205 -9.49 6.08 9.16
N HIS A 206 -8.28 5.51 9.09
CA HIS A 206 -7.41 5.07 10.20
C HIS A 206 -7.25 6.12 11.31
N ASP A 207 -7.82 5.83 12.48
CA ASP A 207 -7.48 6.52 13.72
C ASP A 207 -6.10 6.03 14.21
N ALA A 208 -5.12 6.94 14.18
CA ALA A 208 -3.79 6.68 14.69
C ALA A 208 -3.82 6.63 16.24
N LYS A 209 -3.35 5.52 16.81
CA LYS A 209 -3.06 5.45 18.25
C LYS A 209 -1.75 6.19 18.52
N GLY A 210 -1.84 7.41 19.06
CA GLY A 210 -0.69 8.20 19.51
C GLY A 210 -0.06 7.61 20.78
N GLY A 211 0.90 6.70 20.61
CA GLY A 211 1.81 6.26 21.67
C GLY A 211 3.20 6.87 21.51
N ALA A 212 3.96 6.99 22.60
CA ALA A 212 5.37 7.34 22.53
C ALA A 212 6.14 6.20 21.83
N HIS A 213 6.67 6.46 20.63
CA HIS A 213 7.41 5.48 19.85
C HIS A 213 8.93 5.67 20.03
N PRO A 214 9.73 4.59 19.91
CA PRO A 214 11.19 4.68 19.92
C PRO A 214 11.70 5.51 18.74
N PRO A 215 12.89 6.15 18.81
CA PRO A 215 13.36 7.06 17.77
C PRO A 215 13.49 6.41 16.38
N ALA A 216 13.23 7.17 15.32
CA ALA A 216 13.31 6.77 13.92
C ALA A 216 14.44 7.51 13.17
N VAL A 217 14.89 6.97 12.03
CA VAL A 217 15.88 7.65 11.16
C VAL A 217 15.35 9.00 10.67
N ILE A 218 14.11 8.99 10.18
CA ILE A 218 13.39 10.17 9.74
C ILE A 218 12.26 10.39 10.74
N ASP A 219 12.62 11.02 11.87
CA ASP A 219 11.72 11.26 13.00
C ASP A 219 10.98 12.59 12.90
N ASP A 220 10.06 12.82 13.84
CA ASP A 220 9.23 14.02 13.93
C ASP A 220 10.07 15.29 14.10
N ASP A 221 11.13 15.22 14.90
CA ASP A 221 12.06 16.33 15.15
C ASP A 221 13.16 16.44 14.08
N THR A 222 13.24 15.48 13.14
CA THR A 222 14.26 15.52 12.08
C THR A 222 13.93 16.64 11.10
N PRO A 223 14.78 17.65 10.87
CA PRO A 223 14.46 18.73 9.95
C PRO A 223 14.21 18.19 8.54
N THR A 224 13.28 18.81 7.81
CA THR A 224 12.98 18.41 6.42
C THR A 224 14.26 18.41 5.58
N PRO A 225 14.60 17.30 4.91
CA PRO A 225 15.83 17.17 4.12
C PRO A 225 15.98 18.32 3.12
N ALA A 226 17.23 18.73 2.85
CA ALA A 226 17.49 19.90 2.00
C ALA A 226 16.86 19.80 0.60
N HIS A 227 16.74 18.60 0.05
CA HIS A 227 16.10 18.33 -1.24
C HIS A 227 14.58 18.32 -1.21
N ALA A 228 13.98 18.22 -0.02
CA ALA A 228 12.54 18.25 0.17
C ALA A 228 12.03 19.66 0.56
N ARG A 229 12.92 20.63 0.68
CA ARG A 229 12.55 22.04 0.88
C ARG A 229 12.23 22.66 -0.47
N PHE A 230 11.03 23.23 -0.57
CA PHE A 230 10.63 24.00 -1.74
C PHE A 230 11.55 25.21 -1.92
N ARG A 231 12.02 25.44 -3.15
CA ARG A 231 12.86 26.58 -3.53
C ARG A 231 12.28 27.21 -4.79
N TRP A 232 12.12 28.52 -4.79
CA TRP A 232 11.62 29.33 -5.90
C TRP A 232 12.66 29.55 -7.03
N SER A 233 13.76 28.80 -7.05
CA SER A 233 14.85 29.00 -8.02
C SER A 233 14.45 28.67 -9.45
#